data_AF-A0AAE3FNN5-F1
#
_entry.id   AF-A0AAE3FNN5-F1
#
_cell.length_a   1.000
_cell.length_b   1.000
_cell.length_c   1.000
_cell.angle_alpha   90.00
_cell.angle_beta   90.00
_cell.angle_gamma   90.00
#
_symmetry.space_group_name_H-M   'P 1'
#
loop_
_entity.id
_entity.type
_entity.pdbx_description
1 polymer ?
#
loop_
_entity_poly.entity_id
_entity_poly.type
_entity_poly.pdbx_seq_one_letter_code
_entity_poly.pdbx_strand_id
1 'polypeptide(L)' 'MREIARAVRNRRLISILSDAEREAYEAVALGTTGVLEFARQTDRKPGTVSTLLRRTRRNVKLEVLDVEDVALPGEEGSA' A
#
# COMPACT_ATOMS: atom_id res chain seq x y z
N MET A 1 -21.96 5.40 24.14
CA MET A 1 -20.95 6.14 23.37
C MET A 1 -20.53 5.26 22.21
N ARG A 2 -20.66 5.71 20.95
CA ARG A 2 -20.19 4.95 19.78
C ARG A 2 -18.68 5.16 19.64
N GLU A 3 -17.89 4.10 19.68
CA GLU A 3 -16.47 4.16 19.32
C GLU A 3 -16.36 4.04 17.80
N ILE A 4 -15.88 5.09 17.16
CA ILE A 4 -15.69 5.13 15.71
C ILE A 4 -14.25 4.69 15.43
N ALA A 5 -14.08 3.48 14.90
CA ALA A 5 -12.77 3.03 14.43
C ALA A 5 -12.53 3.57 13.01
N ARG A 6 -11.53 4.45 12.86
CA ARG A 6 -11.17 5.07 11.57
C ARG A 6 -10.48 4.05 10.65
N ALA A 7 -11.21 3.49 9.69
CA ALA A 7 -10.66 2.59 8.68
C ALA A 7 -10.21 3.36 7.42
N VAL A 8 -8.92 3.29 7.09
CA VAL A 8 -8.37 3.88 5.86
C VAL A 8 -8.48 2.86 4.73
N ARG A 9 -9.44 3.04 3.81
CA ARG A 9 -9.74 2.06 2.76
C ARG A 9 -9.03 2.31 1.43
N ASN A 10 -8.69 3.56 1.09
CA ASN A 10 -8.00 3.88 -0.17
C ASN A 10 -6.81 4.84 0.02
N ARG A 11 -5.59 4.29 -0.08
CA ARG A 11 -4.36 5.08 -0.32
C ARG A 11 -4.01 4.96 -1.80
N ARG A 12 -3.97 6.08 -2.52
CA ARG A 12 -3.36 6.12 -3.86
C ARG A 12 -1.98 6.77 -3.80
N LEU A 13 -1.07 6.23 -4.60
CA LEU A 13 0.27 6.77 -4.84
C LEU A 13 0.18 7.76 -6.01
N ILE A 14 0.63 9.00 -5.83
CA ILE A 14 0.38 10.04 -6.84
C ILE A 14 1.63 10.37 -7.66
N SER A 15 1.43 10.23 -8.97
CA SER A 15 2.02 10.91 -10.14
C SER A 15 3.55 11.00 -10.34
N ILE A 16 4.41 10.81 -9.35
CA ILE A 16 5.87 10.94 -9.54
C ILE A 16 6.60 9.61 -9.74
N LEU A 17 5.90 8.50 -9.58
CA LEU A 17 6.45 7.16 -9.79
C LEU A 17 6.18 6.71 -11.22
N SER A 18 7.23 6.20 -11.88
CA SER A 18 7.10 5.40 -13.10
C SER A 18 6.29 4.13 -12.83
N ASP A 19 5.78 3.48 -13.88
CA ASP A 19 4.99 2.25 -13.74
C ASP A 19 5.79 1.13 -13.05
N ALA A 20 7.06 0.95 -13.41
CA ALA A 20 7.93 -0.04 -12.78
C ALA A 20 8.18 0.23 -11.28
N GLU A 21 8.24 1.51 -10.91
CA GLU A 21 8.36 1.95 -9.52
C GLU A 21 7.07 1.70 -8.74
N ARG A 22 5.92 2.05 -9.31
CA ARG A 22 4.60 1.84 -8.70
C ARG A 22 4.35 0.35 -8.47
N GLU A 23 4.54 -0.47 -9.49
CA GLU A 23 4.36 -1.92 -9.44
C GLU A 23 5.25 -2.55 -8.36
N ALA A 24 6.53 -2.17 -8.30
CA ALA A 24 7.45 -2.66 -7.27
C ALA A 24 7.04 -2.24 -5.86
N TYR A 25 6.59 -0.99 -5.68
CA TYR A 25 6.15 -0.49 -4.39
C TYR A 25 4.84 -1.15 -3.93
N GLU A 26 3.88 -1.32 -4.83
CA GLU A 26 2.63 -2.02 -4.54
C GLU A 26 2.86 -3.49 -4.19
N ALA A 27 3.67 -4.22 -4.96
CA ALA A 27 3.90 -5.64 -4.72
C ALA A 27 4.72 -5.91 -3.44
N VAL A 28 5.75 -5.08 -3.18
CA VAL A 28 6.74 -5.37 -2.12
C VAL A 28 6.52 -4.56 -0.84
N ALA A 29 6.14 -3.28 -0.94
CA ALA A 29 6.00 -2.42 0.23
C ALA A 29 4.57 -2.41 0.78
N LEU A 30 3.56 -2.62 -0.07
CA LEU A 30 2.14 -2.70 0.34
C LEU A 30 1.59 -4.12 0.29
N GLY A 31 2.13 -4.95 -0.60
CA GLY A 31 1.74 -6.35 -0.78
C GLY A 31 2.52 -7.31 0.11
N THR A 32 2.41 -8.60 -0.21
CA THR A 32 3.03 -9.70 0.54
C THR A 32 4.28 -10.26 -0.13
N THR A 33 4.69 -9.71 -1.27
CA THR A 33 5.75 -10.29 -2.11
C THR A 33 7.12 -9.78 -1.70
N GLY A 34 8.06 -10.69 -1.42
CA GLY A 34 9.44 -10.31 -1.13
C GLY A 34 10.21 -9.80 -2.36
N VAL A 35 11.27 -9.01 -2.15
CA VAL A 35 12.11 -8.45 -3.22
C VAL A 35 12.63 -9.51 -4.20
N LEU A 36 13.08 -10.66 -3.68
CA LEU A 36 13.62 -11.75 -4.50
C LEU A 36 12.54 -12.43 -5.35
N GLU A 37 11.36 -12.59 -4.77
CA GLU A 37 10.22 -13.21 -5.44
C GLU A 37 9.69 -12.29 -6.55
N PHE A 38 9.52 -11.00 -6.25
CA PHE A 38 9.14 -10.01 -7.25
C PHE A 38 10.18 -9.89 -8.38
N ALA A 39 11.47 -9.95 -8.04
CA ALA A 39 12.56 -9.96 -9.01
C ALA A 39 12.45 -11.16 -9.98
N ARG A 40 12.17 -12.37 -9.46
CA ARG A 40 11.94 -13.56 -10.30
C ARG A 40 10.72 -13.42 -11.19
N GLN A 41 9.60 -12.97 -10.64
CA GLN A 41 8.33 -12.84 -11.37
C GLN A 41 8.40 -11.82 -12.50
N THR A 42 9.21 -10.77 -12.33
CA THR A 42 9.35 -9.68 -13.31
C THR A 42 10.59 -9.79 -14.20
N ASP A 43 11.34 -10.89 -14.09
CA ASP A 43 12.65 -11.08 -14.76
C ASP A 43 13.64 -9.92 -14.52
N ARG A 44 13.58 -9.30 -13.34
CA ARG A 44 14.45 -8.19 -12.94
C ARG A 44 15.55 -8.70 -12.02
N LYS A 45 16.71 -8.05 -12.03
CA LYS A 45 17.73 -8.28 -11.01
C LYS A 45 17.24 -7.76 -9.64
N PRO A 46 17.49 -8.46 -8.52
CA PRO A 46 17.12 -7.99 -7.18
C PRO A 46 17.63 -6.58 -6.83
N GLY A 47 18.82 -6.23 -7.34
CA GLY A 47 19.39 -4.88 -7.18
C GLY A 47 18.60 -3.79 -7.91
N THR A 48 17.98 -4.12 -9.05
CA THR A 48 17.07 -3.21 -9.77
C THR A 48 15.82 -2.96 -8.96
N VAL A 49 15.19 -4.02 -8.43
CA VAL A 49 14.00 -3.91 -7.57
C VAL A 49 14.31 -3.05 -6.33
N SER A 50 15.47 -3.28 -5.70
CA SER A 50 15.93 -2.48 -4.56
C SER A 50 16.11 -1.00 -4.91
N THR A 51 16.60 -0.71 -6.11
CA THR A 51 16.77 0.68 -6.61
C THR A 51 15.42 1.36 -6.83
N LEU A 52 14.46 0.66 -7.43
CA LEU A 52 13.08 1.15 -7.62
C LEU A 52 12.43 1.46 -6.27
N LEU A 53 12.57 0.56 -5.29
CA LEU A 53 12.05 0.77 -3.93
C LEU A 53 12.72 1.95 -3.20
N ARG A 54 14.02 2.15 -3.40
CA ARG A 54 14.73 3.30 -2.83
C ARG A 54 14.29 4.62 -3.45
N ARG A 55 13.94 4.62 -4.74
CA ARG A 55 13.52 5.82 -5.47
C ARG A 55 12.07 6.18 -5.16
N THR A 56 11.20 5.17 -5.10
CA THR A 56 9.82 5.31 -4.63
C THR A 56 9.75 5.86 -3.21
N ARG A 57 10.51 5.33 -2.25
CA ARG A 57 10.53 5.87 -0.87
C ARG A 57 10.90 7.35 -0.78
N ARG A 58 11.68 7.88 -1.72
CA ARG A 58 12.04 9.31 -1.79
C ARG A 58 10.98 10.17 -2.47
N ASN A 59 10.18 9.58 -3.35
CA ASN A 59 9.23 10.28 -4.21
C ASN A 59 7.76 9.95 -3.88
N VAL A 60 7.49 9.08 -2.91
CA VAL A 60 6.13 8.72 -2.51
C VAL A 60 5.50 9.89 -1.76
N LYS A 61 4.48 10.46 -2.38
CA LYS A 61 3.47 11.27 -1.71
C LYS A 61 2.20 10.41 -1.60
N LEU A 62 1.85 10.04 -0.38
CA LEU A 62 0.60 9.33 -0.10
C LEU A 62 -0.51 10.38 -0.06
N GLU A 63 -1.50 10.31 -0.94
CA GLU A 63 -2.78 10.93 -0.65
C GLU A 63 -3.77 9.85 -0.21
N VAL A 64 -4.43 10.16 0.90
CA VAL A 64 -5.58 9.43 1.37
C VAL A 64 -6.77 9.98 0.60
N LEU A 65 -7.33 9.18 -0.31
CA LEU A 65 -8.45 9.62 -1.14
C LEU A 65 -9.80 9.31 -0.50
N ASP A 66 -9.87 8.35 0.43
CA ASP A 66 -11.09 8.08 1.19
C ASP A 66 -10.79 7.72 2.66
N VAL A 67 -11.43 8.46 3.57
CA VAL A 67 -11.61 8.07 4.97
C VAL A 67 -13.07 7.67 5.09
N GLU A 68 -13.35 6.36 5.04
CA GLU A 68 -14.70 5.89 5.38
C GLU A 68 -14.80 5.78 6.90
N ASP A 69 -15.76 6.51 7.48
CA ASP A 69 -16.14 6.40 8.88
C ASP A 69 -16.95 5.10 9.04
N VAL A 70 -16.24 3.97 9.15
CA VAL A 70 -16.88 2.67 9.34
C VAL A 70 -17.40 2.60 10.76
N ALA A 71 -18.70 2.85 10.93
CA ALA A 71 -19.42 2.46 12.14
C ALA A 71 -19.40 0.93 12.21
N LEU A 72 -18.54 0.37 13.06
CA LEU A 72 -18.63 -1.04 13.43
C LEU A 72 -20.05 -1.27 13.95
N PRO A 73 -20.84 -2.20 13.38
CA PRO A 73 -22.13 -2.53 13.96
C PRO A 73 -21.82 -2.97 15.39
N GLY A 74 -22.36 -2.23 16.36
CA GLY A 74 -22.28 -2.61 17.75
C GLY A 74 -22.83 -4.02 17.84
N GLU A 75 -22.04 -4.93 18.40
CA GLU A 75 -22.51 -6.23 18.84
C GLU A 75 -23.69 -5.96 19.78
N GLU A 76 -24.92 -5.99 19.25
CA GLU A 76 -26.13 -6.02 20.06
C GLU A 76 -26.21 -7.42 20.67
N GLY A 77 -25.35 -7.63 21.67
CA GLY A 77 -25.44 -8.72 22.61
C GLY A 77 -26.66 -8.50 23.47
N SER A 78 -27.78 -9.03 22.98
CA SER A 78 -28.99 -9.47 23.68
C SER A 78 -28.97 -9.33 25.21
N ALA A 79 -29.93 -8.58 25.75
CA ALA A 79 -30.41 -8.72 27.11
C ALA A 79 -31.93 -8.93 27.08
#